data_AF-A0A9X4C155-F1
#
_entry.id   AF-A0A9X4C155-F1
#
_cell.length_a   1.000
_cell.length_b   1.000
_cell.length_c   1.000
_cell.angle_alpha   90.00
_cell.angle_beta   90.00
_cell.angle_gamma   90.00
#
_symmetry.space_group_name_H-M   'P 1'
#
loop_
_entity.id
_entity.type
_entity.pdbx_description
1 polymer ?
#
loop_
_entity_poly.entity_id
_entity_poly.type
_entity_poly.pdbx_seq_one_letter_code
_entity_poly.pdbx_strand_id
1 'polypeptide(L)'
;MKFQNAFDRMTAIVESEQCILTGYRQDFYQFDRDHLANTGTVGGRYVWVLRENGTHLASIGLHPRATEFVECALNSFEKVQAYEITLLPDGDADIKSITAAKARELIKTCAFEFQGRHIKQKGKLLATVDIHPQYHQGKYGGKVCFTFDDAPSSDTEVRFKQIALHLFQERVGTLFACMDEVTFHTHCAR
;
A
#
# COMPACT_ATOMS: atom_id res chain seq x y z
N MET A 1 -7.27 15.24 5.02
CA MET A 1 -7.04 13.95 4.35
C MET A 1 -8.23 13.65 3.44
N LYS A 2 -8.01 13.13 2.22
CA LYS A 2 -9.09 12.84 1.24
C LYS A 2 -10.14 11.84 1.76
N PHE A 3 -9.71 10.86 2.56
CA PHE A 3 -10.54 9.77 3.07
C PHE A 3 -10.80 9.89 4.58
N GLN A 4 -11.15 11.09 5.06
CA GLN A 4 -11.41 11.31 6.49
C GLN A 4 -12.62 10.49 6.97
N ASN A 5 -13.70 10.41 6.19
CA ASN A 5 -14.90 9.62 6.56
C ASN A 5 -14.58 8.13 6.70
N ALA A 6 -13.76 7.58 5.80
CA ALA A 6 -13.25 6.21 5.92
C ALA A 6 -12.48 5.99 7.24
N PHE A 7 -11.61 6.93 7.61
CA PHE A 7 -10.88 6.87 8.87
C PHE A 7 -11.82 6.96 10.08
N ASP A 8 -12.85 7.82 10.02
CA ASP A 8 -13.83 7.93 11.10
C ASP A 8 -14.62 6.62 11.29
N ARG A 9 -14.92 5.88 10.21
CA ARG A 9 -15.48 4.52 10.30
C ARG A 9 -14.51 3.52 10.94
N MET A 10 -13.22 3.60 10.61
CA MET A 10 -12.20 2.77 11.27
C MET A 10 -12.11 3.10 12.77
N THR A 11 -12.17 4.39 13.13
CA THR A 11 -12.18 4.86 14.52
C THR A 11 -13.36 4.29 15.28
N ALA A 12 -14.56 4.28 14.69
CA ALA A 12 -15.74 3.69 15.31
C ALA A 12 -15.56 2.20 15.64
N ILE A 13 -14.78 1.45 14.84
CA ILE A 13 -14.42 0.05 15.13
C ILE A 13 -13.41 -0.01 16.28
N VAL A 14 -12.36 0.82 16.25
CA VAL A 14 -11.30 0.86 17.28
C VAL A 14 -11.82 1.27 18.66
N GLU A 15 -12.83 2.13 18.70
CA GLU A 15 -13.48 2.61 19.92
C GLU A 15 -14.66 1.72 20.36
N SER A 16 -14.99 0.67 19.60
CA SER A 16 -16.05 -0.25 19.99
C SER A 16 -15.61 -1.20 21.12
N GLU A 17 -16.56 -1.60 21.96
CA GLU A 17 -16.33 -2.58 23.05
C GLU A 17 -15.86 -3.96 22.54
N GLN A 18 -16.09 -4.25 21.26
CA GLN A 18 -15.71 -5.50 20.62
C GLN A 18 -14.29 -5.47 20.04
N CYS A 19 -13.62 -4.31 20.06
CA CYS A 19 -12.27 -4.15 19.57
C CYS A 19 -11.28 -4.88 20.49
N ILE A 20 -10.34 -5.62 19.90
CA ILE A 20 -9.29 -6.28 20.67
C ILE A 20 -8.09 -5.38 20.96
N LEU A 21 -7.99 -4.19 20.35
CA LEU A 21 -6.83 -3.30 20.48
C LEU A 21 -6.78 -2.66 21.88
N THR A 22 -5.80 -3.06 22.69
CA THR A 22 -5.61 -2.56 24.06
C THR A 22 -4.32 -1.73 24.18
N GLY A 23 -3.24 -2.16 23.53
CA GLY A 23 -1.94 -1.48 23.50
C GLY A 23 -1.67 -0.76 22.18
N TYR A 24 -0.62 0.06 22.16
CA TYR A 24 -0.08 0.71 20.94
C TYR A 24 -1.14 1.40 20.06
N ARG A 25 -2.11 2.10 20.67
CA ARG A 25 -3.15 2.85 19.93
C ARG A 25 -2.57 3.91 18.98
N GLN A 26 -1.31 4.33 19.20
CA GLN A 26 -0.56 5.18 18.28
C GLN A 26 -0.48 4.58 16.86
N ASP A 27 -0.41 3.25 16.74
CA ASP A 27 -0.36 2.58 15.43
C ASP A 27 -1.60 2.93 14.60
N PHE A 28 -2.77 2.95 15.24
CA PHE A 28 -3.99 3.38 14.58
C PHE A 28 -4.05 4.90 14.36
N TYR A 29 -3.88 5.67 15.43
CA TYR A 29 -4.15 7.11 15.42
C TYR A 29 -3.15 7.94 14.62
N GLN A 30 -1.94 7.42 14.45
CA GLN A 30 -0.87 8.06 13.70
C GLN A 30 -0.52 7.27 12.44
N PHE A 31 -0.05 6.02 12.56
CA PHE A 31 0.53 5.32 11.42
C PHE A 31 -0.50 4.88 10.39
N ASP A 32 -1.63 4.28 10.80
CA ASP A 32 -2.71 3.92 9.87
C ASP A 32 -3.34 5.16 9.24
N ARG A 33 -3.51 6.24 10.02
CA ARG A 33 -4.00 7.53 9.53
C ARG A 33 -3.08 8.12 8.46
N ASP A 34 -1.78 8.18 8.75
CA ASP A 34 -0.77 8.72 7.83
C ASP A 34 -0.65 7.82 6.59
N HIS A 35 -0.72 6.49 6.77
CA HIS A 35 -0.74 5.55 5.66
C HIS A 35 -1.94 5.83 4.75
N LEU A 36 -3.16 5.88 5.29
CA LEU A 36 -4.37 6.15 4.53
C LEU A 36 -4.33 7.53 3.84
N ALA A 37 -3.77 8.54 4.51
CA ALA A 37 -3.61 9.88 3.95
C ALA A 37 -2.69 9.90 2.73
N ASN A 38 -1.62 9.10 2.76
CA ASN A 38 -0.58 9.07 1.74
C ASN A 38 -0.88 8.08 0.61
N THR A 39 -1.60 6.99 0.89
CA THR A 39 -1.82 5.90 -0.07
C THR A 39 -3.24 5.81 -0.60
N GLY A 40 -4.19 6.51 0.03
CA GLY A 40 -5.61 6.48 -0.31
C GLY A 40 -5.89 6.80 -1.78
N THR A 41 -6.58 5.90 -2.47
CA THR A 41 -7.09 6.12 -3.85
C THR A 41 -8.52 5.63 -3.97
N VAL A 42 -9.30 6.20 -4.89
CA VAL A 42 -10.68 5.77 -5.12
C VAL A 42 -10.68 4.33 -5.66
N GLY A 43 -11.47 3.46 -5.03
CA GLY A 43 -11.44 2.02 -5.28
C GLY A 43 -10.17 1.33 -4.80
N GLY A 44 -9.30 2.02 -4.07
CA GLY A 44 -8.17 1.43 -3.37
C GLY A 44 -8.66 0.42 -2.33
N ARG A 45 -8.01 -0.74 -2.30
CA ARG A 45 -8.36 -1.84 -1.40
C ARG A 45 -7.25 -2.07 -0.39
N TYR A 46 -7.64 -2.37 0.84
CA TYR A 46 -6.72 -2.60 1.94
C TYR A 46 -7.13 -3.83 2.74
N VAL A 47 -6.13 -4.48 3.33
CA VAL A 47 -6.32 -5.37 4.47
C VAL A 47 -5.84 -4.64 5.71
N TRP A 48 -6.71 -4.60 6.72
CA TRP A 48 -6.41 -4.00 8.01
C TRP A 48 -6.51 -5.07 9.10
N VAL A 49 -5.43 -5.26 9.83
CA VAL A 49 -5.34 -6.26 10.90
C VAL A 49 -5.18 -5.55 12.23
N LEU A 50 -6.11 -5.79 13.13
CA LEU A 50 -6.04 -5.42 14.53
C LEU A 50 -5.48 -6.59 15.33
N ARG A 51 -4.57 -6.27 16.26
CA ARG A 51 -4.08 -7.17 17.31
C ARG A 51 -4.30 -6.50 18.65
N GLU A 52 -4.05 -7.22 19.73
CA GLU A 52 -4.10 -6.61 21.06
C GLU A 52 -3.09 -5.48 21.22
N ASN A 53 -1.91 -5.62 20.60
CA ASN A 53 -0.78 -4.71 20.73
C ASN A 53 -0.42 -4.01 19.41
N GLY A 54 -1.39 -3.43 18.73
CA GLY A 54 -1.15 -2.60 17.55
C GLY A 54 -1.95 -3.01 16.32
N THR A 55 -1.75 -2.25 15.25
CA THR A 55 -2.52 -2.36 14.00
C THR A 55 -1.62 -2.42 12.78
N HIS A 56 -2.10 -3.03 11.70
CA HIS A 56 -1.39 -3.14 10.44
C HIS A 56 -2.33 -2.88 9.27
N LEU A 57 -2.14 -1.76 8.58
CA LEU A 57 -2.87 -1.42 7.36
C LEU A 57 -1.98 -1.55 6.12
N ALA A 58 -2.41 -2.33 5.13
CA ALA A 58 -1.69 -2.48 3.86
C ALA A 58 -2.60 -2.36 2.64
N SER A 59 -2.15 -1.61 1.63
CA SER A 59 -2.74 -1.63 0.29
C SER A 59 -2.55 -3.01 -0.36
N ILE A 60 -3.63 -3.60 -0.87
CA ILE A 60 -3.57 -4.89 -1.58
C ILE A 60 -3.69 -4.70 -3.10
N GLY A 61 -3.21 -5.69 -3.87
CA GLY A 61 -3.29 -5.66 -5.33
C GLY A 61 -2.23 -4.81 -6.02
N LEU A 62 -1.25 -4.26 -5.30
CA LEU A 62 -0.19 -3.41 -5.87
C LEU A 62 1.10 -4.20 -6.14
N HIS A 63 1.90 -4.44 -5.11
CA HIS A 63 3.18 -5.14 -5.17
C HIS A 63 3.27 -6.12 -4.00
N PRO A 64 3.81 -7.35 -4.15
CA PRO A 64 3.82 -8.35 -3.06
C PRO A 64 4.45 -7.86 -1.75
N ARG A 65 5.54 -7.09 -1.85
CA ARG A 65 6.19 -6.45 -0.69
C ARG A 65 5.31 -5.49 0.11
N ALA A 66 4.25 -4.94 -0.50
CA ALA A 66 3.36 -4.01 0.19
C ALA A 66 2.57 -4.68 1.33
N THR A 67 2.49 -6.01 1.35
CA THR A 67 1.69 -6.76 2.31
C THR A 67 2.50 -7.69 3.21
N GLU A 68 3.83 -7.75 3.08
CA GLU A 68 4.69 -8.66 3.84
C GLU A 68 4.54 -8.49 5.36
N PHE A 69 4.43 -7.25 5.86
CA PHE A 69 4.25 -6.99 7.29
C PHE A 69 2.87 -7.45 7.81
N VAL A 70 1.82 -7.33 6.99
CA VAL A 70 0.50 -7.88 7.31
C VAL A 70 0.54 -9.41 7.33
N GLU A 71 1.28 -10.04 6.42
CA GLU A 71 1.50 -11.49 6.44
C GLU A 71 2.13 -11.94 7.76
N CYS A 72 3.17 -11.22 8.22
CA CYS A 72 3.78 -11.48 9.53
C CYS A 72 2.77 -11.30 10.68
N ALA A 73 1.96 -10.25 10.66
CA ALA A 73 0.93 -10.02 11.68
C ALA A 73 -0.10 -11.16 11.72
N LEU A 74 -0.55 -11.64 10.55
CA LEU A 74 -1.49 -12.76 10.42
C LEU A 74 -0.88 -14.11 10.82
N ASN A 75 0.44 -14.25 10.79
CA ASN A 75 1.14 -15.47 11.19
C ASN A 75 1.59 -15.45 12.67
N SER A 76 1.27 -14.40 13.41
CA SER A 76 1.47 -14.36 14.86
C SER A 76 0.57 -15.39 15.56
N PHE A 77 1.00 -15.88 16.73
CA PHE A 77 0.21 -16.78 17.58
C PHE A 77 -0.86 -16.03 18.41
N GLU A 78 -1.03 -14.73 18.17
CA GLU A 78 -1.95 -13.86 18.89
C GLU A 78 -3.34 -13.90 18.27
N LYS A 79 -4.33 -13.43 19.03
CA LYS A 79 -5.68 -13.19 18.51
C LYS A 79 -5.65 -12.00 17.54
N VAL A 80 -6.29 -12.17 16.38
CA VAL A 80 -6.36 -11.13 15.34
C VAL A 80 -7.81 -10.86 14.92
N GLN A 81 -8.14 -9.61 14.64
CA GLN A 81 -9.34 -9.20 13.89
C GLN A 81 -8.87 -8.63 12.55
N ALA A 82 -9.48 -9.05 11.45
CA ALA A 82 -9.10 -8.62 10.12
C ALA A 82 -10.28 -8.01 9.38
N TYR A 83 -10.00 -6.97 8.61
CA TYR A 83 -10.98 -6.23 7.83
C TYR A 83 -10.48 -6.05 6.39
N GLU A 84 -11.40 -6.17 5.45
CA GLU A 84 -11.23 -5.67 4.08
C GLU A 84 -11.83 -4.28 4.00
N ILE A 85 -11.06 -3.33 3.50
CA ILE A 85 -11.49 -1.93 3.31
C ILE A 85 -11.44 -1.61 1.82
N THR A 86 -12.52 -1.02 1.30
CA THR A 86 -12.56 -0.43 -0.04
C THR A 86 -12.94 1.04 0.06
N LEU A 87 -12.07 1.92 -0.45
CA LEU A 87 -12.29 3.37 -0.41
C LEU A 87 -13.24 3.83 -1.51
N LEU A 88 -14.20 4.68 -1.15
CA LEU A 88 -15.28 5.12 -2.02
C LEU A 88 -15.03 6.54 -2.60
N PRO A 89 -15.67 6.91 -3.72
CA PRO A 89 -15.48 8.21 -4.36
C PRO A 89 -15.84 9.43 -3.49
N ASP A 90 -16.77 9.27 -2.54
CA ASP A 90 -17.21 10.30 -1.60
C ASP A 90 -16.29 10.47 -0.38
N GLY A 91 -15.18 9.73 -0.34
CA GLY A 91 -14.22 9.76 0.76
C GLY A 91 -14.57 8.80 1.91
N ASP A 92 -15.70 8.09 1.82
CA ASP A 92 -16.09 7.04 2.76
C ASP A 92 -15.42 5.69 2.42
N ALA A 93 -15.74 4.64 3.18
CA ALA A 93 -15.27 3.29 2.93
C ALA A 93 -16.29 2.19 3.23
N ASP A 94 -16.24 1.15 2.40
CA ASP A 94 -16.82 -0.15 2.73
C ASP A 94 -15.82 -0.93 3.59
N ILE A 95 -16.17 -1.18 4.86
CA ILE A 95 -15.36 -1.97 5.80
C ILE A 95 -16.08 -3.27 6.12
N LYS A 96 -15.46 -4.41 5.80
CA LYS A 96 -16.02 -5.75 6.02
C LYS A 96 -15.12 -6.56 6.93
N SER A 97 -15.67 -7.11 8.01
CA SER A 97 -14.96 -8.11 8.81
C SER A 97 -14.73 -9.37 7.99
N ILE A 98 -13.50 -9.88 8.04
CA ILE A 98 -13.07 -11.07 7.29
C ILE A 98 -12.30 -12.02 8.19
N THR A 99 -12.21 -13.29 7.79
CA THR A 99 -11.39 -14.27 8.51
C THR A 99 -9.90 -14.04 8.22
N ALA A 100 -9.02 -14.49 9.12
CA ALA A 100 -7.58 -14.48 8.89
C ALA A 100 -7.20 -15.29 7.63
N ALA A 101 -7.91 -16.39 7.34
CA ALA A 101 -7.73 -17.15 6.11
C ALA A 101 -8.04 -16.31 4.88
N LYS A 102 -9.14 -15.55 4.89
CA LYS A 102 -9.50 -14.66 3.79
C LYS A 102 -8.49 -13.52 3.62
N ALA A 103 -8.02 -12.95 4.72
CA ALA A 103 -6.97 -11.93 4.70
C ALA A 103 -5.70 -12.46 4.02
N ARG A 104 -5.27 -13.69 4.34
CA ARG A 104 -4.12 -14.36 3.69
C ARG A 104 -4.31 -14.58 2.19
N GLU A 105 -5.53 -14.84 1.73
CA GLU A 105 -5.82 -14.90 0.29
C GLU A 105 -5.71 -13.53 -0.37
N LEU A 106 -6.28 -12.50 0.28
CA LEU A 106 -6.33 -11.14 -0.27
C LEU A 106 -4.95 -10.51 -0.42
N ILE A 107 -4.05 -10.69 0.57
CA ILE A 107 -2.69 -10.14 0.49
C ILE A 107 -1.85 -10.75 -0.64
N LYS A 108 -2.18 -11.97 -1.08
CA LYS A 108 -1.50 -12.63 -2.21
C LYS A 108 -1.94 -12.09 -3.57
N THR A 109 -2.97 -11.25 -3.60
CA THR A 109 -3.45 -10.66 -4.86
C THR A 109 -2.50 -9.58 -5.34
N CYS A 110 -2.07 -9.69 -6.60
CA CYS A 110 -1.25 -8.70 -7.27
C CYS A 110 -1.92 -8.39 -8.62
N ALA A 111 -2.40 -7.16 -8.81
CA ALA A 111 -3.06 -6.77 -10.05
C ALA A 111 -2.07 -6.44 -11.17
N PHE A 112 -0.80 -6.25 -10.81
CA PHE A 112 0.28 -5.88 -11.72
C PHE A 112 1.23 -7.06 -11.95
N GLU A 113 1.73 -7.16 -13.17
CA GLU A 113 2.77 -8.11 -13.56
C GLU A 113 4.05 -7.32 -13.84
N PHE A 114 5.15 -7.71 -13.20
CA PHE A 114 6.45 -7.06 -13.32
C PHE A 114 7.38 -7.93 -14.17
N GLN A 115 7.78 -7.44 -15.36
CA GLN A 115 8.61 -8.17 -16.31
C GLN A 115 9.79 -7.30 -16.79
N GLY A 116 10.92 -7.41 -16.08
CA GLY A 116 12.05 -6.51 -16.28
C GLY A 116 11.62 -5.06 -16.03
N ARG A 117 11.75 -4.19 -17.05
CA ARG A 117 11.29 -2.79 -16.98
C ARG A 117 9.81 -2.58 -17.25
N HIS A 118 9.06 -3.62 -17.61
CA HIS A 118 7.66 -3.49 -18.03
C HIS A 118 6.71 -3.80 -16.87
N ILE A 119 5.75 -2.93 -16.65
CA ILE A 119 4.65 -3.11 -15.70
C ILE A 119 3.38 -3.30 -16.52
N LYS A 120 2.77 -4.47 -16.39
CA LYS A 120 1.53 -4.83 -17.09
C LYS A 120 0.38 -4.95 -16.11
N GLN A 121 -0.84 -4.73 -16.59
CA GLN A 121 -2.06 -5.00 -15.87
C GLN A 121 -3.00 -5.80 -16.77
N LYS A 122 -3.42 -6.99 -16.34
CA LYS A 122 -4.24 -7.92 -17.14
C LYS A 122 -3.60 -8.18 -18.52
N GLY A 123 -2.28 -8.43 -18.55
CA GLY A 123 -1.52 -8.65 -19.79
C GLY A 123 -1.24 -7.42 -20.67
N LYS A 124 -1.90 -6.27 -20.46
CA LYS A 124 -1.65 -5.03 -21.22
C LYS A 124 -0.48 -4.26 -20.61
N LEU A 125 0.44 -3.78 -21.43
CA LEU A 125 1.48 -2.84 -20.98
C LEU A 125 0.83 -1.56 -20.44
N LEU A 126 1.19 -1.19 -19.23
CA LEU A 126 0.66 0.00 -18.56
C LEU A 126 1.74 1.08 -18.41
N ALA A 127 2.95 0.68 -18.01
CA ALA A 127 4.08 1.58 -17.89
C ALA A 127 5.40 0.84 -18.06
N THR A 128 6.46 1.59 -18.36
CA THR A 128 7.83 1.15 -18.15
C THR A 128 8.45 1.86 -16.95
N VAL A 129 9.36 1.20 -16.24
CA VAL A 129 10.07 1.74 -15.09
C VAL A 129 11.57 1.78 -15.32
N ASP A 130 12.18 2.91 -14.98
CA ASP A 130 13.63 3.09 -14.91
C ASP A 130 14.02 3.45 -13.48
N ILE A 131 15.01 2.75 -12.94
CA ILE A 131 15.45 2.90 -11.55
C ILE A 131 16.89 3.36 -11.55
N HIS A 132 17.16 4.48 -10.88
CA HIS A 132 18.48 5.11 -10.80
C HIS A 132 18.95 5.16 -9.34
N PRO A 133 19.55 4.07 -8.81
CA PRO A 133 20.12 4.07 -7.48
C PRO A 133 21.34 4.98 -7.38
N GLN A 134 21.50 5.60 -6.22
CA GLN A 134 22.66 6.39 -5.83
C GLN A 134 23.09 5.94 -4.44
N TYR A 135 24.37 5.63 -4.25
CA TYR A 135 24.90 5.28 -2.94
C TYR A 135 25.68 6.46 -2.39
N HIS A 136 25.24 6.99 -1.25
CA HIS A 136 25.90 8.11 -0.57
C HIS A 136 25.86 7.92 0.94
N GLN A 137 27.01 8.15 1.60
CA GLN A 137 27.18 8.08 3.06
C GLN A 137 26.57 6.83 3.72
N GLY A 138 26.81 5.65 3.14
CA GLY A 138 26.33 4.40 3.73
C GLY A 138 24.87 4.06 3.42
N LYS A 139 24.18 4.88 2.61
CA LYS A 139 22.76 4.76 2.33
C LYS A 139 22.48 4.73 0.83
N TYR A 140 21.54 3.88 0.42
CA TYR A 140 20.97 3.92 -0.92
C TYR A 140 19.84 4.96 -0.98
N GLY A 141 20.07 6.00 -1.77
CA GLY A 141 19.12 6.98 -2.28
C GLY A 141 18.84 6.72 -3.77
N GLY A 142 17.94 7.46 -4.39
CA GLY A 142 17.77 7.40 -5.84
C GLY A 142 16.39 7.77 -6.35
N LYS A 143 16.24 7.64 -7.66
CA LYS A 143 15.04 8.03 -8.39
C LYS A 143 14.37 6.85 -9.07
N VAL A 144 13.05 6.87 -9.12
CA VAL A 144 12.25 5.94 -9.92
C VAL A 144 11.45 6.76 -10.94
N CYS A 145 11.58 6.42 -12.22
CA CYS A 145 10.90 7.10 -13.31
C CYS A 145 9.93 6.12 -13.96
N PHE A 146 8.66 6.47 -14.04
CA PHE A 146 7.67 5.71 -14.81
C PHE A 146 7.33 6.44 -16.10
N THR A 147 7.29 5.70 -17.20
CA THR A 147 6.78 6.20 -18.48
C THR A 147 5.51 5.46 -18.85
N PHE A 148 4.43 6.21 -19.09
CA PHE A 148 3.12 5.73 -19.50
C PHE A 148 2.85 6.10 -20.96
N ASP A 149 1.90 5.40 -21.60
CA ASP A 149 1.40 5.81 -22.92
C ASP A 149 0.53 7.07 -22.80
N ASP A 150 -0.35 7.10 -21.81
CA ASP A 150 -1.25 8.21 -21.49
C ASP A 150 -0.91 8.82 -20.13
N ALA A 151 -1.25 10.10 -19.93
CA ALA A 151 -1.06 10.76 -18.64
C ALA A 151 -1.78 9.99 -17.52
N PRO A 152 -1.06 9.56 -16.46
CA PRO A 152 -1.68 8.83 -15.37
C PRO A 152 -2.63 9.74 -14.58
N SER A 153 -3.74 9.18 -14.10
CA SER A 153 -4.58 9.88 -13.13
C SER A 153 -3.84 10.08 -11.80
N SER A 154 -4.30 11.02 -10.97
CA SER A 154 -3.72 11.22 -9.63
C SER A 154 -3.72 9.95 -8.78
N ASP A 155 -4.78 9.15 -8.87
CA ASP A 155 -4.90 7.89 -8.14
C ASP A 155 -3.93 6.83 -8.71
N THR A 156 -3.70 6.83 -10.03
CA THR A 156 -2.67 5.99 -10.64
C THR A 156 -1.28 6.38 -10.12
N GLU A 157 -0.96 7.67 -10.06
CA GLU A 157 0.33 8.13 -9.53
C GLU A 157 0.53 7.72 -8.06
N VAL A 158 -0.50 7.85 -7.22
CA VAL A 158 -0.42 7.43 -5.80
C VAL A 158 -0.16 5.93 -5.67
N ARG A 159 -0.79 5.09 -6.49
CA ARG A 159 -0.52 3.64 -6.51
C ARG A 159 0.91 3.35 -6.97
N PHE A 160 1.36 4.05 -8.01
CA PHE A 160 2.70 3.85 -8.56
C PHE A 160 3.81 4.38 -7.63
N LYS A 161 3.56 5.41 -6.83
CA LYS A 161 4.49 5.84 -5.77
C LYS A 161 4.70 4.76 -4.71
N GLN A 162 3.65 4.01 -4.37
CA GLN A 162 3.77 2.85 -3.46
C GLN A 162 4.58 1.73 -4.11
N ILE A 163 4.28 1.39 -5.37
CA ILE A 163 5.03 0.39 -6.15
C ILE A 163 6.51 0.79 -6.28
N ALA A 164 6.80 2.07 -6.51
CA ALA A 164 8.15 2.60 -6.72
C ALA A 164 9.10 2.27 -5.59
N LEU A 165 8.68 2.47 -4.34
CA LEU A 165 9.50 2.18 -3.17
C LEU A 165 9.90 0.71 -3.12
N HIS A 166 8.96 -0.19 -3.38
CA HIS A 166 9.22 -1.63 -3.36
C HIS A 166 10.14 -2.07 -4.49
N LEU A 167 9.91 -1.59 -5.72
CA LEU A 167 10.81 -1.85 -6.85
C LEU A 167 12.22 -1.30 -6.60
N PHE A 168 12.32 -0.12 -5.96
CA PHE A 168 13.59 0.48 -5.60
C PHE A 168 14.36 -0.40 -4.60
N GLN A 169 13.71 -0.81 -3.51
CA GLN A 169 14.28 -1.69 -2.48
C GLN A 169 14.69 -3.06 -3.05
N GLU A 170 13.93 -3.61 -4.00
CA GLU A 170 14.31 -4.83 -4.74
C GLU A 170 15.56 -4.62 -5.55
N ARG A 171 15.63 -3.50 -6.30
CA ARG A 171 16.76 -3.19 -7.16
C ARG A 171 18.07 -3.02 -6.38
N VAL A 172 18.02 -2.41 -5.20
CA VAL A 172 19.22 -2.19 -4.36
C VAL A 172 19.49 -3.31 -3.35
N GLY A 173 18.54 -4.24 -3.17
CA GLY A 173 18.71 -5.39 -2.28
C GLY A 173 18.67 -5.04 -0.79
N THR A 174 18.00 -3.96 -0.38
CA THR A 174 17.89 -3.57 1.03
C THR A 174 16.56 -2.86 1.34
N LEU A 175 16.02 -3.10 2.54
CA LEU A 175 14.82 -2.43 3.05
C LEU A 175 15.11 -1.00 3.56
N PHE A 176 16.37 -0.70 3.87
CA PHE A 176 16.81 0.60 4.40
C PHE A 176 17.07 1.66 3.31
N ALA A 177 16.72 1.33 2.07
CA ALA A 177 16.79 2.26 0.96
C ALA A 177 15.77 3.38 1.13
N CYS A 178 16.17 4.62 0.88
CA CYS A 178 15.24 5.71 0.72
C CYS A 178 15.11 6.06 -0.75
N MET A 179 13.87 6.24 -1.20
CA MET A 179 13.61 6.76 -2.52
C MET A 179 13.48 8.27 -2.40
N ASP A 180 14.31 9.00 -3.15
CA ASP A 180 14.36 10.47 -3.07
C ASP A 180 13.28 11.11 -3.96
N GLU A 181 12.97 10.48 -5.10
CA GLU A 181 12.06 11.06 -6.09
C GLU A 181 11.34 9.98 -6.91
N VAL A 182 10.06 10.23 -7.22
CA VAL A 182 9.29 9.49 -8.23
C VAL A 182 8.81 10.47 -9.29
N THR A 183 9.14 10.18 -10.55
CA THR A 183 8.70 10.99 -11.69
C THR A 183 7.81 10.20 -12.64
N PHE A 184 6.91 10.93 -13.29
CA PHE A 184 5.91 10.40 -14.22
C PHE A 184 6.08 11.09 -15.56
N HIS A 185 6.26 10.29 -16.61
CA HIS A 185 6.37 10.74 -17.98
C HIS A 185 5.31 10.08 -18.85
N THR A 186 4.95 10.77 -19.93
CA THR A 186 4.11 10.24 -21.00
C THR A 186 4.95 10.13 -22.26
N HIS A 187 4.80 9.04 -23.00
CA HIS A 187 5.36 8.98 -24.35
C HIS A 187 4.76 10.12 -25.18
N CYS A 188 5.60 11.09 -25.57
CA CYS A 188 5.20 12.02 -26.63
C CYS A 188 4.99 11.19 -27.90
N ALA A 189 3.77 11.21 -28.44
CA ALA A 189 3.49 10.68 -29.77
C ALA A 189 4.51 11.30 -30.75
N ARG A 190 5.25 10.43 -31.44
CA ARG A 190 6.06 10.81 -32.60
C ARG A 190 5.18 10.88 -33.84
#